data_AF-A0A8I1ZSY4-F1
#
_entry.id   AF-A0A8I1ZSY4-F1
#
_cell.length_a   1.000
_cell.length_b   1.000
_cell.length_c   1.000
_cell.angle_alpha   90.00
_cell.angle_beta   90.00
_cell.angle_gamma   90.00
#
_symmetry.space_group_name_H-M   'P 1'
#
loop_
_entity.id
_entity.type
_entity.pdbx_description
1 polymer ?
#
loop_
_entity_poly.entity_id
_entity_poly.type
_entity_poly.pdbx_seq_one_letter_code
_entity_poly.pdbx_strand_id
1 'polypeptide(L)'
;MKQREISKSDPYVPNDSKNLYVNMEGWRYKYKGPAAKKAILHHLEHWPQAQALAAEICDFYGNCLLYYEDSNLESSHYQINLKHDPIEFNHACVQLQLGTSRTAEALCHELLHLSTRMCGFPFGEKFFIPHDLIDYAATYMG
;
A
#
# COMPACT_ATOMS: atom_id res chain seq x y z
N MET A 1 -2.29 37.00 22.08
CA MET A 1 -3.50 36.15 22.30
C MET A 1 -4.40 36.27 21.08
N LYS A 2 -4.47 35.23 20.26
CA LYS A 2 -5.66 34.70 19.54
C LYS A 2 -5.19 33.68 18.51
N GLN A 3 -5.18 32.41 18.94
CA GLN A 3 -5.27 31.25 18.06
C GLN A 3 -6.55 31.39 17.22
N ARG A 4 -6.49 31.05 15.93
CA ARG A 4 -7.68 30.73 15.14
C ARG A 4 -7.68 29.23 14.87
N GLU A 5 -8.56 28.55 15.58
CA GLU A 5 -9.08 27.24 15.20
C GLU A 5 -9.90 27.38 13.91
N ILE A 6 -9.70 26.46 12.97
CA ILE A 6 -10.62 26.15 11.87
C ILE A 6 -10.63 24.62 11.80
N SER A 7 -11.51 24.00 12.58
CA SER A 7 -12.81 23.44 12.19
C SER A 7 -12.70 22.19 11.31
N LYS A 8 -13.24 21.09 11.86
CA LYS A 8 -13.57 19.85 11.16
C LYS A 8 -14.51 20.15 9.97
N SER A 9 -14.46 19.25 8.99
CA SER A 9 -15.30 19.11 7.79
C SER A 9 -15.26 20.25 6.79
N ASP A 10 -14.51 20.04 5.70
CA ASP A 10 -14.88 20.58 4.38
C ASP A 10 -14.50 19.62 3.25
N PRO A 11 -15.32 19.53 2.18
CA PRO A 11 -15.27 18.47 1.18
C PRO A 11 -14.18 18.70 0.14
N TYR A 12 -13.59 17.58 -0.27
CA TYR A 12 -12.54 17.44 -1.26
C TYR A 12 -12.92 18.03 -2.64
N VAL A 13 -12.07 18.92 -3.16
CA VAL A 13 -12.06 19.35 -4.57
C VAL A 13 -10.63 19.17 -5.09
N PRO A 14 -10.34 18.23 -6.00
CA PRO A 14 -9.01 18.09 -6.57
C PRO A 14 -8.82 19.02 -7.76
N ASN A 15 -7.67 19.70 -7.78
CA ASN A 15 -7.13 20.34 -8.97
C ASN A 15 -5.84 19.62 -9.33
N ASP A 16 -5.73 19.21 -10.59
CA ASP A 16 -4.73 18.30 -11.13
C ASP A 16 -3.28 18.78 -10.88
N SER A 17 -2.37 17.82 -10.68
CA SER A 17 -0.90 17.94 -10.56
C SER A 17 -0.25 18.37 -9.22
N LYS A 18 -0.99 18.66 -8.14
CA LYS A 18 -0.37 19.14 -6.86
C LYS A 18 -0.48 18.24 -5.63
N ASN A 19 -1.10 17.07 -5.71
CA ASN A 19 -1.34 16.22 -4.54
C ASN A 19 -0.29 15.11 -4.39
N LEU A 20 0.98 15.52 -4.25
CA LEU A 20 2.05 14.62 -3.80
C LEU A 20 2.14 14.70 -2.28
N TYR A 21 1.74 13.64 -1.60
CA TYR A 21 1.91 13.53 -0.16
C TYR A 21 3.16 12.72 0.15
N VAL A 22 3.84 13.12 1.22
CA VAL A 22 4.99 12.40 1.75
C VAL A 22 4.60 11.92 3.14
N ASN A 23 4.68 10.60 3.40
CA ASN A 23 4.43 10.08 4.75
C ASN A 23 5.60 10.44 5.70
N MET A 24 5.47 10.13 6.99
CA MET A 24 6.50 10.46 8.00
C MET A 24 7.87 9.79 7.74
N GLU A 25 7.95 8.85 6.81
CA GLU A 25 9.14 8.09 6.44
C GLU A 25 9.69 8.51 5.06
N GLY A 26 9.14 9.57 4.45
CA GLY A 26 9.61 10.09 3.17
C GLY A 26 8.93 9.50 1.93
N TRP A 27 7.92 8.64 2.08
CA TRP A 27 7.28 7.95 0.96
C TRP A 27 6.21 8.78 0.27
N ARG A 28 6.32 8.82 -1.06
CA ARG A 28 5.40 9.53 -1.94
C ARG A 28 4.14 8.72 -2.18
N TYR A 29 2.98 9.34 -1.98
CA TYR A 29 1.68 8.80 -2.37
C TYR A 29 0.78 9.90 -2.92
N LYS A 30 -0.10 9.55 -3.85
CA LYS A 30 -1.15 10.45 -4.37
C LYS A 30 -2.50 10.15 -3.74
N TYR A 31 -2.75 8.88 -3.44
CA TYR A 31 -4.02 8.40 -2.92
C TYR A 31 -3.83 7.52 -1.69
N LYS A 32 -4.82 7.51 -0.80
CA LYS A 32 -4.84 6.70 0.42
C LYS A 32 -6.21 6.08 0.64
N GLY A 33 -6.22 4.84 1.14
CA GLY A 33 -7.43 4.12 1.54
C GLY A 33 -8.53 4.14 0.48
N PRO A 34 -9.74 4.64 0.78
CA PRO A 34 -10.84 4.69 -0.20
C PRO A 34 -10.50 5.40 -1.52
N ALA A 35 -9.65 6.44 -1.47
CA ALA A 35 -9.20 7.12 -2.69
C ALA A 35 -8.24 6.26 -3.51
N ALA A 36 -7.36 5.49 -2.84
CA ALA A 36 -6.48 4.54 -3.49
C ALA A 36 -7.29 3.41 -4.15
N LYS A 37 -8.28 2.86 -3.43
CA LYS A 37 -9.21 1.85 -3.97
C LYS A 37 -9.87 2.35 -5.25
N LYS A 38 -10.42 3.57 -5.23
CA LYS A 38 -11.10 4.15 -6.40
C LYS A 38 -10.15 4.27 -7.61
N ALA A 39 -8.93 4.75 -7.40
CA ALA A 39 -7.94 4.91 -8.46
C ALA A 39 -7.49 3.56 -9.05
N ILE A 40 -7.18 2.59 -8.18
CA ILE A 40 -6.78 1.24 -8.60
C ILE A 40 -7.89 0.56 -9.41
N LEU A 41 -9.14 0.62 -8.94
CA LEU A 41 -10.26 0.02 -9.66
C LEU A 41 -10.50 0.67 -11.03
N HIS A 42 -10.28 1.99 -11.16
CA HIS A 42 -10.40 2.67 -12.44
C HIS A 42 -9.38 2.17 -13.47
N HIS A 43 -8.11 1.97 -13.09
CA HIS A 43 -7.10 1.39 -13.98
C HIS A 43 -7.40 -0.03 -14.45
N LEU A 44 -8.31 -0.73 -13.75
CA LEU A 44 -8.72 -2.09 -14.05
C LEU A 44 -10.14 -2.17 -14.62
N GLU A 45 -10.77 -1.07 -15.01
CA GLU A 45 -12.20 -1.03 -15.38
C GLU A 45 -12.62 -1.95 -16.53
N HIS A 46 -11.68 -2.33 -17.39
CA HIS A 46 -11.91 -3.27 -18.48
C HIS A 46 -11.57 -4.73 -18.13
N TRP A 47 -11.21 -5.01 -16.87
CA TRP A 47 -10.75 -6.31 -16.38
C TRP A 47 -11.54 -6.74 -15.13
N PRO A 48 -12.76 -7.27 -15.29
CA PRO A 48 -13.67 -7.54 -14.17
C PRO A 48 -13.08 -8.45 -13.08
N GLN A 49 -12.37 -9.51 -13.47
CA GLN A 49 -11.71 -10.41 -12.51
C GLN A 49 -10.60 -9.70 -11.73
N ALA A 50 -9.82 -8.85 -12.40
CA ALA A 50 -8.78 -8.07 -11.76
C ALA A 50 -9.37 -7.00 -10.82
N GLN A 51 -10.50 -6.38 -11.19
CA GLN A 51 -11.22 -5.47 -10.30
C GLN A 51 -11.73 -6.17 -9.04
N ALA A 52 -12.30 -7.37 -9.17
CA ALA A 52 -12.79 -8.13 -8.02
C ALA A 52 -11.66 -8.41 -7.03
N LEU A 53 -10.53 -8.94 -7.53
CA LEU A 53 -9.33 -9.18 -6.71
C LEU A 53 -8.81 -7.88 -6.09
N ALA A 54 -8.70 -6.81 -6.88
CA ALA A 54 -8.24 -5.52 -6.41
C ALA A 54 -9.15 -4.95 -5.30
N ALA A 55 -10.46 -5.13 -5.41
CA ALA A 55 -11.42 -4.70 -4.40
C ALA A 55 -11.20 -5.41 -3.07
N GLU A 56 -11.02 -6.73 -3.09
CA GLU A 56 -10.70 -7.54 -1.90
C GLU A 56 -9.40 -7.07 -1.22
N ILE A 57 -8.34 -6.87 -2.00
CA ILE A 57 -7.05 -6.38 -1.50
C ILE A 57 -7.20 -4.99 -0.88
N CYS A 58 -7.87 -4.08 -1.59
CA CYS A 58 -8.08 -2.72 -1.10
C CYS A 58 -8.92 -2.68 0.18
N ASP A 59 -9.92 -3.55 0.30
CA ASP A 59 -10.75 -3.64 1.51
C ASP A 59 -9.99 -4.22 2.70
N PHE A 60 -9.09 -5.19 2.47
CA PHE A 60 -8.22 -5.71 3.52
C PHE A 60 -7.26 -4.66 4.07
N TYR A 61 -6.53 -3.96 3.19
CA TYR A 61 -5.55 -2.96 3.65
C TYR A 61 -6.21 -1.65 4.12
N GLY A 62 -7.41 -1.35 3.64
CA GLY A 62 -8.20 -0.20 4.07
C GLY A 62 -7.39 1.10 4.07
N ASN A 63 -7.46 1.85 5.17
CA ASN A 63 -6.75 3.14 5.32
C ASN A 63 -5.22 3.03 5.33
N CYS A 64 -4.67 1.83 5.42
CA CYS A 64 -3.23 1.59 5.38
C CYS A 64 -2.71 1.35 3.96
N LEU A 65 -3.58 1.36 2.94
CA LEU A 65 -3.16 1.32 1.55
C LEU A 65 -2.80 2.72 1.04
N LEU A 66 -1.57 2.87 0.55
CA LEU A 66 -1.06 4.01 -0.17
C LEU A 66 -0.94 3.66 -1.66
N TYR A 67 -1.21 4.63 -2.52
CA TYR A 67 -1.10 4.45 -3.95
C TYR A 67 -0.47 5.68 -4.61
N TYR A 68 0.52 5.43 -5.46
CA TYR A 68 1.23 6.42 -6.24
C TYR A 68 1.24 5.98 -7.70
N GLU A 69 1.15 6.94 -8.61
CA GLU A 69 1.22 6.67 -10.05
C GLU A 69 1.94 7.80 -10.75
N ASP A 70 2.83 7.51 -11.68
CA ASP A 70 3.59 8.51 -12.42
C ASP A 70 4.18 7.90 -13.69
N SER A 71 4.24 8.67 -14.77
CA SER A 71 4.89 8.25 -16.01
C SER A 71 6.41 8.29 -15.92
N ASN A 72 6.97 9.00 -14.95
CA ASN A 72 8.42 9.13 -14.74
C ASN A 72 9.01 8.06 -13.83
N LEU A 73 8.19 7.14 -13.30
CA LEU A 73 8.70 5.98 -12.58
C LEU A 73 9.49 5.08 -13.54
N GLU A 74 10.58 4.50 -13.07
CA GLU A 74 11.36 3.53 -13.84
C GLU A 74 10.58 2.21 -14.02
N SER A 75 9.89 1.77 -12.96
CA SER A 75 9.04 0.58 -12.96
C SER A 75 7.95 0.66 -11.90
N SER A 76 6.89 -0.14 -12.10
CA SER A 76 5.91 -0.40 -11.06
C SER A 76 6.50 -1.29 -9.96
N HIS A 77 6.06 -1.11 -8.72
CA HIS A 77 6.42 -1.97 -7.60
C HIS A 77 5.45 -1.82 -6.43
N TYR A 78 5.33 -2.88 -5.64
CA TYR A 78 4.68 -2.85 -4.33
C TYR A 78 5.70 -2.72 -3.20
N GLN A 79 5.23 -2.29 -2.04
CA GLN A 79 6.00 -2.31 -0.81
C GLN A 79 5.09 -2.54 0.40
N ILE A 80 5.62 -3.25 1.40
CA ILE A 80 5.05 -3.35 2.74
C ILE A 80 6.01 -2.66 3.69
N ASN A 81 5.51 -1.76 4.52
CA ASN A 81 6.31 -1.15 5.58
C ASN A 81 5.83 -1.61 6.96
N LEU A 82 6.80 -2.01 7.78
CA LEU A 82 6.64 -2.45 9.16
C LEU A 82 7.40 -1.50 10.07
N LYS A 83 6.79 -1.11 11.19
CA LYS A 83 7.52 -0.55 12.33
C LYS A 83 8.18 -1.71 13.07
N HIS A 84 9.44 -1.60 13.48
CA HIS A 84 10.21 -2.72 14.04
C HIS A 84 10.28 -2.79 15.57
N ASP A 85 9.70 -1.82 16.30
CA ASP A 85 9.67 -1.86 17.78
C ASP A 85 8.48 -1.08 18.36
N PRO A 86 7.38 -1.76 18.77
CA PRO A 86 7.07 -3.17 18.48
C PRO A 86 6.89 -3.43 16.98
N ILE A 87 6.95 -4.71 16.56
CA ILE A 87 6.68 -5.11 15.17
C ILE A 87 5.19 -4.88 14.86
N GLU A 88 4.90 -3.85 14.06
CA GLU A 88 3.56 -3.44 13.69
C GLU A 88 3.49 -3.12 12.20
N PHE A 89 2.40 -3.55 11.55
CA PHE A 89 2.12 -3.12 10.19
C PHE A 89 1.84 -1.62 10.15
N ASN A 90 2.58 -0.89 9.33
CA ASN A 90 2.38 0.54 9.15
C ASN A 90 1.50 0.81 7.92
N HIS A 91 1.97 0.43 6.73
CA HIS A 91 1.22 0.61 5.49
C HIS A 91 1.68 -0.33 4.37
N ALA A 92 0.82 -0.50 3.38
CA ALA A 92 1.15 -1.10 2.09
C ALA A 92 1.15 0.02 1.04
N CYS A 93 2.05 -0.04 0.07
CA CYS A 93 2.14 0.94 -1.00
C CYS A 93 2.19 0.23 -2.36
N VAL A 94 1.48 0.76 -3.34
CA VAL A 94 1.68 0.42 -4.76
C VAL A 94 2.12 1.69 -5.49
N GLN A 95 3.24 1.61 -6.19
CA GLN A 95 3.69 2.63 -7.13
C GLN A 95 3.52 2.10 -8.55
N LEU A 96 2.70 2.77 -9.36
CA LEU A 96 2.37 2.35 -10.72
C LEU A 96 3.05 3.24 -11.75
N GLN A 97 3.87 2.64 -12.61
CA GLN A 97 4.40 3.32 -13.78
C GLN A 97 3.31 3.47 -14.84
N LEU A 98 3.02 4.71 -15.21
CA LEU A 98 2.08 5.04 -16.27
C LEU A 98 2.80 5.19 -17.62
N GLY A 99 2.02 5.23 -18.71
CA GLY A 99 2.54 5.52 -20.06
C GLY A 99 3.08 4.29 -20.80
N THR A 100 2.93 3.09 -20.25
CA THR A 100 3.26 1.83 -20.93
C THR A 100 2.00 1.09 -21.34
N SER A 101 2.06 0.31 -22.42
CA SER A 101 0.96 -0.58 -22.83
C SER A 101 0.65 -1.68 -21.81
N ARG A 102 1.54 -1.90 -20.84
CA ARG A 102 1.49 -2.95 -19.83
C ARG A 102 1.05 -2.43 -18.46
N THR A 103 0.56 -1.19 -18.38
CA THR A 103 0.17 -0.55 -17.12
C THR A 103 -0.80 -1.41 -16.30
N ALA A 104 -1.86 -1.94 -16.92
CA ALA A 104 -2.82 -2.80 -16.24
C ALA A 104 -2.20 -4.14 -15.79
N GLU A 105 -1.36 -4.76 -16.63
CA GLU A 105 -0.66 -6.00 -16.27
C GLU A 105 0.28 -5.80 -15.08
N ALA A 106 1.03 -4.70 -15.09
CA ALA A 106 1.93 -4.34 -14.00
C ALA A 106 1.14 -4.09 -12.70
N LEU A 107 0.02 -3.36 -12.77
CA LEU A 107 -0.84 -3.16 -11.60
C LEU A 107 -1.36 -4.49 -11.05
N CYS A 108 -1.85 -5.39 -11.91
CA CYS A 108 -2.27 -6.72 -11.51
C CYS A 108 -1.14 -7.50 -10.83
N HIS A 109 0.08 -7.43 -11.37
CA HIS A 109 1.26 -8.08 -10.79
C HIS A 109 1.56 -7.58 -9.37
N GLU A 110 1.56 -6.26 -9.16
CA GLU A 110 1.79 -5.67 -7.83
C GLU A 110 0.67 -6.02 -6.84
N LEU A 111 -0.57 -6.06 -7.30
CA LEU A 111 -1.71 -6.48 -6.48
C LEU A 111 -1.62 -7.96 -6.09
N LEU A 112 -1.15 -8.84 -6.98
CA LEU A 112 -0.92 -10.25 -6.65
C LEU A 112 0.15 -10.40 -5.56
N HIS A 113 1.20 -9.60 -5.57
CA HIS A 113 2.16 -9.61 -4.47
C HIS A 113 1.51 -9.22 -3.15
N LEU A 114 0.69 -8.18 -3.13
CA LEU A 114 -0.05 -7.79 -1.92
C LEU A 114 -1.03 -8.89 -1.47
N SER A 115 -1.72 -9.57 -2.39
CA SER A 115 -2.67 -10.63 -2.02
C SER A 115 -1.97 -11.84 -1.38
N THR A 116 -0.77 -12.21 -1.82
CA THR A 116 0.00 -13.29 -1.15
C THR A 116 0.29 -12.98 0.31
N ARG A 117 0.42 -11.70 0.66
CA ARG A 117 0.62 -11.27 2.05
C ARG A 117 -0.66 -11.31 2.85
N MET A 118 -1.83 -11.14 2.25
CA MET A 118 -3.12 -11.34 2.93
C MET A 118 -3.29 -12.80 3.37
N CYS A 119 -2.92 -13.75 2.52
CA CYS A 119 -3.07 -15.19 2.76
C CYS A 119 -2.05 -15.79 3.74
N GLY A 120 -1.02 -15.04 4.12
CA GLY A 120 0.01 -15.46 5.05
C GLY A 120 0.40 -14.37 6.06
N PHE A 121 -0.48 -13.38 6.27
CA PHE A 121 -0.22 -12.27 7.19
C PHE A 121 -0.15 -12.83 8.61
N PRO A 122 1.01 -12.85 9.28
CA PRO A 122 0.99 -13.00 10.71
C PRO A 122 0.50 -11.65 11.25
N PHE A 123 -0.73 -11.60 11.77
CA PHE A 123 -0.84 -10.89 13.04
C PHE A 123 0.23 -11.55 13.91
N GLY A 124 1.26 -10.79 14.28
CA GLY A 124 2.36 -11.29 15.09
C GLY A 124 1.83 -11.77 16.44
N GLU A 125 1.27 -12.97 16.50
CA GLU A 125 1.51 -13.81 17.64
C GLU A 125 3.02 -13.95 17.69
N LYS A 126 3.61 -13.53 18.80
CA LYS A 126 5.01 -13.80 19.08
C LYS A 126 5.26 -15.27 18.80
N PHE A 127 5.93 -15.59 17.69
CA PHE A 127 6.35 -16.96 17.46
C PHE A 127 7.46 -17.22 18.47
N PHE A 128 7.10 -17.95 19.52
CA PHE A 128 8.07 -18.43 20.48
C PHE A 128 8.87 -19.51 19.75
N ILE A 129 10.12 -19.21 19.40
CA ILE A 129 11.05 -20.25 18.96
C ILE A 129 11.32 -21.10 20.20
N PRO A 130 10.92 -22.39 20.23
CA PRO A 130 11.32 -23.30 21.30
C PRO A 130 12.82 -23.20 21.51
N HIS A 131 13.28 -23.18 22.76
CA HIS A 131 14.68 -22.84 23.08
C HIS A 131 15.69 -23.72 22.34
N ASP A 132 15.32 -24.96 22.06
CA ASP A 132 16.07 -25.97 21.31
C ASP A 132 16.21 -25.69 19.81
N LEU A 133 15.44 -24.76 19.24
CA LEU A 133 15.47 -24.41 17.81
C LEU A 133 16.14 -23.06 17.51
N ILE A 134 16.69 -22.38 18.52
CA ILE A 134 17.30 -21.05 18.37
C ILE A 134 18.53 -21.09 17.45
N ASP A 135 19.43 -22.07 17.63
CA ASP A 135 20.65 -22.19 16.83
C ASP A 135 20.34 -22.49 15.36
N TYR A 136 19.30 -23.29 15.11
CA TYR A 136 18.82 -23.58 13.76
C TYR A 136 18.26 -22.32 13.11
N ALA A 137 17.40 -21.56 13.81
CA ALA A 137 16.84 -20.32 13.29
C ALA A 137 17.91 -19.24 13.02
N ALA A 138 18.95 -19.16 13.86
CA ALA A 138 20.08 -18.25 13.66
C ALA A 138 20.84 -18.52 12.35
N THR A 139 20.76 -19.74 11.82
CA THR A 139 21.42 -20.13 10.56
C THR A 139 20.71 -19.58 9.32
N TYR A 140 19.43 -19.19 9.42
CA TYR A 140 18.60 -18.78 8.28
C TYR A 140 18.07 -17.34 8.36
N MET A 141 18.30 -16.64 9.46
CA MET A 141 17.92 -15.22 9.64
C MET A 141 19.07 -14.24 9.33
N GLY A 142 20.05 -14.67 8.53
CA GLY A 142 21.18 -13.86 8.06
C GLY A 142 20.92 -13.11 6.76
#